data_AF-A0A9D8FDI0-F1
#
_entry.id   AF-A0A9D8FDI0-F1
#
_cell.length_a   1.000
_cell.length_b   1.000
_cell.length_c   1.000
_cell.angle_alpha   90.00
_cell.angle_beta   90.00
_cell.angle_gamma   90.00
#
_symmetry.space_group_name_H-M   'P 1'
#
loop_
_entity.id
_entity.type
_entity.pdbx_description
1 polymer ?
#
loop_
_entity_poly.entity_id
_entity_poly.type
_entity_poly.pdbx_seq_one_letter_code
_entity_poly.pdbx_strand_id
1 'polypeptide(L)'
;MDEKTKIMISLGAATACNCIPCFEHLYCHAKSLGITDQVIQIIVDISTKVKNGAHIAIKTTIDETLNNEVPKEDKNFKSTTACPCDCVQ
;
A
#
# COMPACT_ATOMS: atom_id res chain seq x y z
N MET A 1 4.74 -13.07 16.54
CA MET A 1 3.59 -12.58 15.77
C MET A 1 2.65 -13.75 15.53
N ASP A 2 1.37 -13.61 15.87
CA ASP A 2 0.36 -14.65 15.69
C ASP A 2 -0.03 -14.82 14.21
N GLU A 3 -0.69 -15.93 13.90
CA GLU A 3 -0.99 -16.32 12.52
C GLU A 3 -1.99 -15.38 11.83
N LYS A 4 -2.98 -14.84 12.57
CA LYS A 4 -3.92 -13.87 11.99
C LYS A 4 -3.17 -12.60 11.57
N THR A 5 -2.27 -12.13 12.41
CA THR A 5 -1.46 -10.95 12.09
C THR A 5 -0.58 -11.17 10.86
N LYS A 6 0.07 -12.34 10.73
CA LYS A 6 0.86 -12.66 9.52
C LYS A 6 0.00 -12.62 8.27
N ILE A 7 -1.18 -13.25 8.30
CA ILE A 7 -2.09 -13.29 7.14
C ILE A 7 -2.59 -11.90 6.77
N MET A 8 -2.97 -11.07 7.75
CA MET A 8 -3.38 -9.70 7.47
C MET A 8 -2.28 -8.89 6.78
N ILE A 9 -1.02 -9.02 7.24
CA ILE A 9 0.14 -8.37 6.63
C ILE A 9 0.37 -8.87 5.20
N SER A 10 0.35 -10.19 4.99
CA SER A 10 0.53 -10.78 3.67
C SER A 10 -0.57 -10.35 2.69
N LEU A 11 -1.82 -10.27 3.15
CA LEU A 11 -2.97 -9.85 2.34
C LEU A 11 -2.85 -8.38 1.94
N GLY A 12 -2.39 -7.54 2.87
CA GLY A 12 -2.05 -6.16 2.59
C GLY A 12 -0.93 -6.02 1.55
N ALA A 13 0.15 -6.81 1.67
CA ALA A 13 1.26 -6.80 0.72
C ALA A 13 0.83 -7.26 -0.68
N ALA A 14 0.07 -8.35 -0.78
CA ALA A 14 -0.47 -8.85 -2.03
C ALA A 14 -1.33 -7.79 -2.74
N THR A 15 -2.17 -7.08 -1.98
CA THR A 15 -3.01 -5.98 -2.50
C THR A 15 -2.14 -4.83 -3.04
N ALA A 16 -1.15 -4.38 -2.25
CA ALA A 16 -0.29 -3.26 -2.66
C ALA A 16 0.52 -3.57 -3.93
N CYS A 17 0.94 -4.83 -4.09
CA CYS A 17 1.69 -5.30 -5.25
C CYS A 17 0.82 -5.71 -6.45
N ASN A 18 -0.51 -5.59 -6.36
CA ASN A 18 -1.46 -6.08 -7.37
C ASN A 18 -1.34 -7.58 -7.70
N CYS A 19 -0.88 -8.42 -6.76
CA CYS A 19 -0.80 -9.86 -6.98
C CYS A 19 -2.15 -10.53 -6.74
N ILE A 20 -2.99 -10.61 -7.78
CA ILE A 20 -4.31 -11.26 -7.75
C ILE A 20 -4.26 -12.70 -7.22
N PRO A 21 -3.44 -13.62 -7.76
CA PRO A 21 -3.44 -15.01 -7.27
C PRO A 21 -2.94 -15.12 -5.82
N CYS A 22 -2.02 -14.25 -5.39
CA CYS A 22 -1.59 -14.18 -4.00
C CYS A 22 -2.77 -13.75 -3.09
N PHE A 23 -3.52 -12.73 -3.51
CA PHE A 23 -4.66 -12.23 -2.76
C PHE A 23 -5.73 -13.31 -2.60
N GLU A 24 -6.10 -14.01 -3.67
CA GLU A 24 -7.11 -15.08 -3.63
C GLU A 24 -6.72 -16.19 -2.66
N HIS A 25 -5.47 -16.67 -2.72
CA HIS A 25 -4.96 -17.69 -1.82
C HIS A 25 -5.00 -17.23 -0.35
N LEU A 26 -4.52 -16.01 -0.08
CA LEU A 26 -4.48 -15.44 1.27
C LEU A 26 -5.88 -15.11 1.80
N TYR A 27 -6.82 -14.71 0.94
CA TYR A 27 -8.22 -14.47 1.30
C TYR A 27 -8.86 -15.75 1.82
N CYS A 28 -8.73 -16.87 1.11
CA CYS A 28 -9.24 -18.16 1.57
C CYS A 28 -8.69 -18.54 2.96
N HIS A 29 -7.38 -18.34 3.19
CA HIS A 29 -6.76 -18.61 4.48
C HIS A 29 -7.22 -17.62 5.57
N ALA A 30 -7.40 -16.34 5.25
CA ALA A 30 -7.95 -15.35 6.17
C ALA A 30 -9.35 -15.74 6.65
N LYS A 31 -10.20 -16.22 5.74
CA LYS A 31 -11.56 -16.70 6.06
C LYS A 31 -11.52 -17.92 6.97
N SER A 32 -10.63 -18.88 6.75
CA SER A 32 -10.51 -20.06 7.64
C SER A 32 -10.02 -19.69 9.05
N LEU A 33 -9.32 -18.57 9.21
CA LEU A 33 -8.92 -18.01 10.50
C LEU A 33 -10.01 -17.13 11.16
N GLY A 34 -11.19 -17.01 10.53
CA GLY A 34 -12.30 -16.21 11.03
C GLY A 34 -12.09 -14.70 10.91
N ILE A 35 -11.25 -14.25 9.99
CA ILE A 35 -11.12 -12.82 9.66
C ILE A 35 -12.35 -12.41 8.84
N THR A 36 -13.04 -11.37 9.29
CA THR A 36 -14.29 -10.91 8.66
C THR A 36 -14.00 -10.12 7.38
N ASP A 37 -14.98 -10.07 6.48
CA ASP A 37 -14.83 -9.30 5.23
C ASP A 37 -14.67 -7.79 5.51
N GLN A 38 -15.23 -7.30 6.62
CA GLN A 38 -15.03 -5.92 7.08
C GLN A 38 -13.55 -5.63 7.38
N VAL A 39 -12.86 -6.54 8.09
CA VAL A 39 -11.42 -6.38 8.38
C VAL A 39 -10.59 -6.49 7.10
N ILE A 40 -10.94 -7.41 6.21
CA ILE A 40 -10.27 -7.57 4.91
C ILE A 40 -10.43 -6.30 4.07
N GLN A 41 -11.62 -5.70 4.04
CA GLN A 41 -11.85 -4.44 3.33
C GLN A 41 -10.99 -3.31 3.88
N ILE A 42 -10.86 -3.20 5.21
CA ILE A 42 -9.97 -2.21 5.84
C ILE A 42 -8.51 -2.40 5.39
N ILE A 43 -8.02 -3.64 5.33
CA ILE A 43 -6.67 -3.96 4.85
C ILE A 43 -6.51 -3.52 3.39
N VAL A 44 -7.49 -3.85 2.54
CA VAL A 44 -7.49 -3.46 1.12
C VAL A 44 -7.46 -1.94 0.97
N ASP A 45 -8.27 -1.20 1.73
CA ASP A 45 -8.33 0.26 1.67
C ASP A 45 -7.01 0.90 2.08
N ILE A 46 -6.38 0.40 3.15
CA ILE A 46 -5.07 0.89 3.61
C ILE A 46 -3.99 0.58 2.56
N SER A 47 -3.90 -0.65 2.09
CA SER A 47 -2.92 -1.05 1.07
C SER A 47 -3.10 -0.32 -0.26
N THR A 48 -4.34 0.01 -0.63
CA THR A 48 -4.64 0.78 -1.84
C THR A 48 -4.06 2.19 -1.75
N LYS A 49 -4.06 2.82 -0.56
CA LYS A 49 -3.39 4.12 -0.36
C LYS A 49 -1.89 4.02 -0.62
N VAL A 50 -1.24 2.96 -0.12
CA VAL A 50 0.19 2.72 -0.35
C VAL A 50 0.49 2.51 -1.84
N LYS A 51 -0.28 1.65 -2.50
CA LYS A 51 -0.21 1.42 -3.95
C LYS A 51 -0.36 2.72 -4.73
N ASN A 52 -1.34 3.54 -4.40
CA ASN A 52 -1.61 4.78 -5.12
C ASN A 52 -0.48 5.79 -4.96
N GLY A 53 0.09 5.92 -3.75
CA GLY A 53 1.27 6.76 -3.53
C GLY A 53 2.47 6.33 -4.39
N ALA A 54 2.76 5.04 -4.42
CA ALA A 54 3.82 4.49 -5.26
C ALA A 54 3.54 4.70 -6.76
N HIS A 55 2.29 4.52 -7.19
CA HIS A 55 1.88 4.75 -8.57
C HIS A 55 2.05 6.21 -9.01
N ILE A 56 1.69 7.17 -8.14
CA ILE A 56 1.89 8.59 -8.41
C ILE A 56 3.39 8.89 -8.56
N ALA A 57 4.22 8.41 -7.65
CA ALA A 57 5.66 8.65 -7.68
C ALA A 57 6.31 8.14 -8.97
N ILE A 58 6.04 6.88 -9.35
CA ILE A 58 6.62 6.32 -10.59
C ILE A 58 6.09 7.03 -11.83
N LYS A 59 4.82 7.43 -11.85
CA LYS A 59 4.25 8.19 -12.97
C LYS A 59 4.95 9.54 -13.14
N THR A 60 5.16 10.27 -12.04
CA THR A 60 5.91 11.53 -12.08
C THR A 60 7.32 11.33 -12.63
N THR A 61 8.05 10.31 -12.17
CA THR A 61 9.40 10.01 -12.68
C THR A 61 9.40 9.65 -14.17
N ILE A 62 8.41 8.87 -14.63
CA ILE A 62 8.25 8.56 -16.06
C ILE A 62 8.01 9.85 -16.86
N ASP A 63 7.09 10.70 -16.39
CA ASP A 63 6.75 11.96 -17.05
C ASP A 63 7.98 12.89 -17.12
N GLU A 64 8.76 13.02 -16.05
CA GLU A 64 10.02 13.80 -16.03
C GLU A 64 11.07 13.24 -17.01
N THR A 65 11.23 11.91 -17.03
CA THR A 65 12.20 11.22 -17.90
C THR A 65 11.84 11.41 -19.37
N LEU A 66 10.57 11.30 -19.74
CA LEU A 66 10.11 11.46 -21.13
C LEU A 66 10.26 12.91 -21.62
N ASN A 67 10.17 13.90 -20.73
CA ASN A 67 10.27 15.32 -21.08
C ASN A 67 11.71 15.87 -21.06
N ASN A 68 12.74 15.04 -20.79
CA ASN A 68 14.15 15.45 -20.66
C ASN A 68 14.38 16.57 -19.63
N GLU A 69 13.50 16.71 -18.64
CA GLU A 69 13.73 17.61 -17.52
C GLU A 69 14.71 16.91 -16.58
N VAL A 70 15.93 17.46 -16.45
CA VAL A 70 16.90 16.99 -15.45
C VAL A 70 16.22 17.12 -14.08
N PRO A 71 16.16 16.04 -13.25
CA PRO A 71 15.50 16.11 -11.96
C PRO A 71 16.14 17.22 -11.14
N LYS A 72 15.35 18.24 -10.76
CA LYS A 72 15.78 19.21 -9.76
C LYS A 72 15.93 18.44 -8.45
N GLU A 73 17.14 18.39 -7.92
CA GLU A 73 17.44 17.77 -6.63
C GLU A 73 16.43 18.20 -5.56
N ASP A 74 16.01 17.19 -4.79
CA ASP A 74 15.27 17.22 -3.54
C ASP A 74 13.94 17.99 -3.47
N LYS A 75 12.85 17.21 -3.53
CA LYS A 75 11.68 17.47 -2.70
C LYS A 75 11.26 16.19 -2.01
N ASN A 76 11.82 16.02 -0.81
CA ASN A 76 11.14 15.52 0.39
C ASN A 76 9.67 15.17 0.11
N PHE A 77 9.31 13.89 0.18
CA PHE A 77 7.94 13.40 0.06
C PHE A 77 7.08 14.13 1.09
N LYS A 78 6.61 15.34 0.74
CA LYS A 78 5.64 16.08 1.51
C LYS A 78 4.33 15.38 1.21
N SER A 79 4.02 14.38 2.01
CA SER A 79 2.67 13.85 2.15
C SER A 79 1.71 15.04 2.25
N THR A 80 0.99 15.35 1.17
CA THR A 80 -0.01 16.44 1.15
C THR A 80 -1.24 16.11 1.99
N THR A 81 -1.29 14.91 2.55
CA THR A 81 -2.07 14.64 3.77
C THR A 81 -1.10 14.69 4.93
N ALA A 82 -1.06 15.82 5.65
CA ALA A 82 -0.50 15.83 6.99
C ALA A 82 -1.00 14.58 7.73
N CYS A 83 -0.12 13.82 8.37
CA CYS A 83 -0.62 12.87 9.36
C CYS A 83 -1.38 13.73 10.36
N PRO A 84 -2.67 13.47 10.64
CA PRO A 84 -3.34 14.11 11.77
C PRO A 84 -2.80 13.58 13.11
N CYS A 85 -1.74 12.77 13.09
CA CYS A 85 -1.09 12.23 14.25
C CYS A 85 0.11 13.11 14.66
N ASP A 86 0.00 13.73 15.83
CA ASP A 86 1.13 14.28 16.59
C ASP A 86 2.08 13.14 16.99
N CYS A 87 2.89 12.68 16.03
CA CYS A 87 3.89 11.64 16.25
C CYS A 87 5.29 12.18 15.92
N VAL A 88 5.71 13.20 16.68
CA VAL A 88 7.11 13.58 16.83
C VAL A 88 7.37 13.87 18.31
N GLN A 89 8.04 12.90 18.95
CA GLN A 89 8.74 12.91 20.25
C GLN A 89 7.93 13.04 21.54
#